data_AF-A0A4U7L262-F1
#
_entry.id   AF-A0A4U7L262-F1
#
_cell.length_a   1.000
_cell.length_b   1.000
_cell.length_c   1.000
_cell.angle_alpha   90.00
_cell.angle_beta   90.00
_cell.angle_gamma   90.00
#
_symmetry.space_group_name_H-M   'P 1'
#
loop_
_entity.id
_entity.type
_entity.pdbx_description
1 polymer ?
#
loop_
_entity_poly.entity_id
_entity_poly.type
_entity_poly.pdbx_seq_one_letter_code
_entity_poly.pdbx_strand_id
1 'polypeptide(L)'
;MVTHILGLRLHGTTLILPAGRRRAALSSLTRVQSASAGVLGAFGVVHLSAPLVGLLYGVTGDMNDRVDAASRWMLLGRVAYQSAVGEAVVWAALGVHLAAGLAKRLITRFTVASPAAGETEVASSKAKLTWAQSSGWLLAPFALHHAIVNRVLPASGTAPISSLSPSELDYSFVAHSLSHPNLPVRAAMGAAYTLLSAAFAVHVAYAVPALLRSLPLRKSSSTQGTRMRKRRSKAQVAASLAVVLLASVASMVPLANDGLLISGTLRKRYDAVLGLAWPTRFFLHSR
;
A
#
# COMPACT_ATOMS: atom_id res chain seq x y z
N MET A 1 12.48 36.63 28.26
CA MET A 1 13.58 36.65 27.28
C MET A 1 13.15 35.81 26.08
N VAL A 2 12.74 36.43 24.98
CA VAL A 2 12.16 35.74 23.81
C VAL A 2 13.29 35.43 22.84
N THR A 3 13.73 34.17 22.79
CA THR A 3 14.82 33.73 21.91
C THR A 3 14.39 33.80 20.45
N HIS A 4 14.85 34.85 19.77
CA HIS A 4 14.55 35.23 18.39
C HIS A 4 15.37 34.47 17.33
N ILE A 5 15.85 33.26 17.61
CA ILE A 5 16.93 32.66 16.82
C ILE A 5 16.47 32.16 15.43
N LEU A 6 15.16 31.99 15.17
CA LEU A 6 14.68 31.47 13.87
C LEU A 6 13.42 32.14 13.31
N GLY A 7 12.93 33.23 13.90
CA GLY A 7 11.66 33.85 13.50
C GLY A 7 10.43 32.97 13.76
N LEU A 8 10.55 31.97 14.63
CA LEU A 8 9.46 31.14 15.13
C LEU A 8 8.75 31.89 16.26
N ARG A 9 7.44 32.10 16.13
CA ARG A 9 6.60 32.58 17.23
C ARG A 9 5.62 31.48 17.63
N LEU A 10 5.59 31.15 18.91
CA LEU A 10 4.56 30.29 19.49
C LEU A 10 3.34 31.16 19.82
N HIS A 11 2.17 30.78 19.33
CA HIS A 11 0.89 31.39 19.71
C HIS A 11 -0.07 30.27 20.11
N GLY A 12 -0.26 30.11 21.43
CA GLY A 12 -0.94 28.94 21.99
C GLY A 12 -0.24 27.63 21.59
N THR A 13 -0.99 26.71 20.97
CA THR A 13 -0.48 25.41 20.47
C THR A 13 0.00 25.46 19.01
N THR A 14 0.11 26.64 18.40
CA THR A 14 0.49 26.79 16.98
C THR A 14 1.82 27.51 16.82
N LEU A 15 2.61 27.02 15.86
CA LEU A 15 3.90 27.58 15.45
C LEU A 15 3.70 28.50 14.23
N ILE A 16 4.01 29.78 14.37
CA ILE A 16 3.97 30.73 13.26
C ILE A 16 5.27 30.59 12.48
N LEU A 17 5.15 30.22 11.20
CA LEU A 17 6.28 30.10 10.28
C LEU A 17 6.23 31.23 9.22
N PRO A 18 7.38 31.74 8.78
CA PRO A 18 7.43 32.56 7.57
C PRO A 18 6.79 31.83 6.38
N ALA A 19 5.89 32.50 5.67
CA ALA A 19 5.10 31.89 4.59
C ALA A 19 5.98 31.21 3.53
N GLY A 20 7.13 31.83 3.20
CA GLY A 20 8.12 31.26 2.27
C GLY A 20 8.71 29.94 2.75
N ARG A 21 9.13 29.84 4.02
CA ARG A 21 9.69 28.62 4.60
C ARG A 21 8.65 27.51 4.69
N ARG A 22 7.43 27.82 5.12
CA ARG A 22 6.32 26.86 5.16
C ARG A 22 6.01 26.30 3.76
N ARG A 23 5.93 27.18 2.75
CA ARG A 23 5.70 26.78 1.35
C ARG A 23 6.84 25.91 0.82
N ALA A 24 8.09 26.29 1.08
CA ALA A 24 9.26 25.52 0.68
C ALA A 24 9.26 24.12 1.30
N ALA A 25 9.04 24.01 2.61
CA ALA A 25 8.97 22.73 3.32
C ALA A 25 7.85 21.82 2.77
N LEU A 26 6.63 22.36 2.60
CA LEU A 26 5.53 21.59 2.02
C LEU A 26 5.79 21.18 0.56
N SER A 27 6.48 22.02 -0.22
CA SER A 27 6.89 21.69 -1.58
C SER A 27 7.89 20.55 -1.61
N SER A 28 8.97 20.62 -0.81
CA SER A 28 9.98 19.57 -0.70
C SER A 28 9.38 18.25 -0.24
N LEU A 29 8.56 18.26 0.81
CA LEU A 29 7.88 17.05 1.28
C LEU A 29 6.94 16.47 0.24
N THR A 30 6.28 17.31 -0.56
CA THR A 30 5.43 16.84 -1.66
C THR A 30 6.23 16.19 -2.76
N ARG A 31 7.40 16.74 -3.14
CA ARG A 31 8.29 16.10 -4.13
C ARG A 31 8.80 14.76 -3.64
N VAL A 32 9.27 14.70 -2.39
CA VAL A 32 9.76 13.47 -1.75
C VAL A 32 8.65 12.40 -1.71
N GLN A 33 7.46 12.77 -1.25
CA GLN A 33 6.31 11.86 -1.19
C GLN A 33 5.88 11.38 -2.59
N SER A 34 5.92 12.24 -3.61
CA SER A 34 5.62 11.88 -5.00
C SER A 34 6.68 10.94 -5.59
N ALA A 35 7.95 11.19 -5.33
CA ALA A 35 9.04 10.34 -5.79
C ALA A 35 8.95 8.94 -5.19
N SER A 36 8.76 8.84 -3.87
CA SER A 36 8.57 7.55 -3.21
C SER A 36 7.28 6.84 -3.65
N ALA A 37 6.21 7.58 -3.93
CA ALA A 37 4.99 7.00 -4.52
C ALA A 37 5.25 6.41 -5.91
N GLY A 38 6.14 6.99 -6.72
CA GLY A 38 6.55 6.43 -8.01
C GLY A 38 7.22 5.06 -7.86
N VAL A 39 8.14 4.94 -6.91
CA VAL A 39 8.81 3.66 -6.59
C VAL A 39 7.81 2.62 -6.10
N LEU A 40 6.94 2.99 -5.15
CA LEU A 40 5.88 2.11 -4.64
C LEU A 40 4.87 1.71 -5.73
N GLY A 41 4.59 2.61 -6.68
CA GLY A 41 3.74 2.34 -7.83
C GLY A 41 4.36 1.27 -8.74
N ALA A 42 5.65 1.39 -9.06
CA ALA A 42 6.38 0.40 -9.84
C ALA A 42 6.40 -0.97 -9.13
N PHE A 43 6.70 -0.99 -7.82
CA PHE A 43 6.59 -2.19 -7.00
C PHE A 43 5.17 -2.79 -7.06
N GLY A 44 4.14 -1.97 -6.88
CA GLY A 44 2.74 -2.42 -6.90
C GLY A 44 2.35 -3.06 -8.23
N VAL A 45 2.82 -2.53 -9.37
CA VAL A 45 2.58 -3.13 -10.70
C VAL A 45 3.16 -4.54 -10.77
N VAL A 46 4.42 -4.73 -10.36
CA VAL A 46 5.06 -6.04 -10.38
C VAL A 46 4.38 -6.98 -9.37
N HIS A 47 4.13 -6.51 -8.15
CA HIS A 47 3.56 -7.32 -7.09
C HIS A 47 2.14 -7.82 -7.42
N LEU A 48 1.30 -6.96 -8.01
CA LEU A 48 -0.10 -7.28 -8.31
C LEU A 48 -0.29 -8.03 -9.64
N SER A 49 0.76 -8.14 -10.45
CA SER A 49 0.68 -8.90 -11.68
C SER A 49 0.54 -10.42 -11.45
N ALA A 50 1.09 -10.98 -10.36
CA ALA A 50 0.91 -12.39 -10.01
C ALA A 50 -0.56 -12.79 -9.73
N PRO A 51 -1.31 -12.11 -8.82
CA PRO A 51 -2.73 -12.43 -8.61
C PRO A 51 -3.60 -12.11 -9.83
N LEU A 52 -3.18 -11.18 -10.70
CA LEU A 52 -3.86 -10.91 -11.97
C LEU A 52 -3.69 -12.06 -12.96
N VAL A 53 -2.48 -12.63 -13.08
CA VAL A 53 -2.25 -13.84 -13.90
C VAL A 53 -3.08 -15.01 -13.36
N GLY A 54 -3.10 -15.22 -12.04
CA GLY A 54 -3.95 -16.24 -11.42
C GLY A 54 -5.46 -16.04 -11.67
N LEU A 55 -5.91 -14.81 -11.91
CA LEU A 55 -7.29 -14.52 -12.33
C LEU A 55 -7.55 -14.99 -13.77
N LEU A 56 -6.64 -14.62 -14.70
CA LEU A 56 -6.79 -14.91 -16.12
C LEU A 56 -6.82 -16.43 -16.38
N TYR A 57 -5.97 -17.19 -15.68
CA TYR A 57 -5.97 -18.65 -15.76
C TYR A 57 -7.21 -19.28 -15.09
N GLY A 58 -7.83 -18.58 -14.13
CA GLY A 58 -9.00 -19.10 -13.42
C GLY A 58 -10.31 -19.05 -14.17
N VAL A 59 -10.34 -18.37 -15.32
CA VAL A 59 -11.50 -18.40 -16.23
C VAL A 59 -11.60 -19.76 -16.94
N THR A 60 -10.50 -20.50 -17.04
CA THR A 60 -10.41 -21.71 -17.89
C THR A 60 -9.82 -22.94 -17.19
N GLY A 61 -9.02 -22.78 -16.13
CA GLY A 61 -8.30 -23.86 -15.45
C GLY A 61 -8.81 -24.15 -14.03
N ASP A 62 -8.30 -25.24 -13.45
CA ASP A 62 -8.61 -25.60 -12.07
C ASP A 62 -7.86 -24.73 -11.04
N MET A 63 -8.08 -24.96 -9.74
CA MET A 63 -7.42 -24.17 -8.69
C MET A 63 -5.88 -24.35 -8.68
N ASN A 64 -5.38 -25.55 -9.01
CA ASN A 64 -3.94 -25.81 -9.02
C ASN A 64 -3.27 -25.09 -10.20
N ASP A 65 -3.89 -25.07 -11.38
CA ASP A 65 -3.40 -24.33 -12.55
C ASP A 65 -3.24 -22.83 -12.23
N ARG A 66 -4.23 -22.26 -11.52
CA ARG A 66 -4.20 -20.86 -11.09
C ARG A 66 -3.06 -20.58 -10.13
N VAL A 67 -2.89 -21.46 -9.13
CA VAL A 67 -1.86 -21.32 -8.10
C VAL A 67 -0.47 -21.50 -8.70
N ASP A 68 -0.29 -22.45 -9.61
CA ASP A 68 0.97 -22.68 -10.32
C ASP A 68 1.31 -21.47 -11.22
N ALA A 69 0.37 -20.99 -12.04
CA ALA A 69 0.57 -19.81 -12.87
C ALA A 69 0.94 -18.56 -12.04
N ALA A 70 0.22 -18.31 -10.95
CA ALA A 70 0.51 -17.20 -10.05
C ALA A 70 1.86 -17.37 -9.34
N SER A 71 2.23 -18.60 -8.94
CA SER A 71 3.51 -18.91 -8.28
C SER A 71 4.69 -18.69 -9.22
N ARG A 72 4.61 -19.18 -10.46
CA ARG A 72 5.61 -18.95 -11.51
C ARG A 72 5.80 -17.46 -11.78
N TRP A 73 4.69 -16.72 -11.88
CA TRP A 73 4.77 -15.27 -12.08
C TRP A 73 5.35 -14.55 -10.86
N MET A 74 5.02 -14.99 -9.66
CA MET A 74 5.58 -14.42 -8.44
C MET A 74 7.09 -14.64 -8.37
N LEU A 75 7.62 -15.80 -8.80
CA LEU A 75 9.07 -16.05 -8.90
C LEU A 75 9.77 -15.02 -9.80
N LEU A 76 9.18 -14.66 -10.95
CA LEU A 76 9.69 -13.58 -11.80
C LEU A 76 9.71 -12.22 -11.07
N GLY A 77 8.63 -11.93 -10.32
CA GLY A 77 8.55 -10.73 -9.50
C GLY A 77 9.66 -10.64 -8.44
N ARG A 78 10.11 -11.77 -7.89
CA ARG A 78 11.22 -11.79 -6.92
C ARG A 78 12.52 -11.29 -7.51
N VAL A 79 12.82 -11.67 -8.76
CA VAL A 79 14.02 -11.20 -9.45
C VAL A 79 13.99 -9.67 -9.60
N ALA A 80 12.80 -9.09 -9.80
CA ALA A 80 12.66 -7.66 -10.02
C ALA A 80 12.86 -6.81 -8.75
N TYR A 81 12.44 -7.25 -7.57
CA TYR A 81 12.49 -6.41 -6.36
C TYR A 81 12.95 -7.09 -5.06
N GLN A 82 13.10 -8.42 -5.00
CA GLN A 82 13.56 -9.12 -3.78
C GLN A 82 15.09 -9.33 -3.74
N SER A 83 15.85 -8.52 -4.47
CA SER A 83 17.29 -8.39 -4.22
C SER A 83 17.52 -7.59 -2.92
N ALA A 84 18.69 -7.73 -2.29
CA ALA A 84 19.00 -6.98 -1.06
C ALA A 84 18.82 -5.45 -1.25
N VAL A 85 19.22 -4.94 -2.43
CA VAL A 85 19.05 -3.53 -2.80
C VAL A 85 17.57 -3.21 -3.10
N GLY A 86 16.89 -4.06 -3.87
CA GLY A 86 15.49 -3.85 -4.23
C GLY A 86 14.57 -3.79 -3.00
N GLU A 87 14.77 -4.72 -2.07
CA GLU A 87 14.00 -4.78 -0.83
C GLU A 87 14.26 -3.54 0.04
N ALA A 88 15.53 -3.14 0.20
CA ALA A 88 15.88 -1.91 0.91
C ALA A 88 15.24 -0.67 0.27
N VAL A 89 15.22 -0.58 -1.07
CA VAL A 89 14.60 0.53 -1.81
C VAL A 89 13.08 0.57 -1.57
N VAL A 90 12.40 -0.58 -1.57
CA VAL A 90 10.95 -0.65 -1.32
C VAL A 90 10.62 -0.22 0.11
N TRP A 91 11.35 -0.73 1.11
CA TRP A 91 11.16 -0.33 2.51
C TRP A 91 11.48 1.14 2.75
N ALA A 92 12.55 1.64 2.17
CA ALA A 92 12.91 3.06 2.23
C ALA A 92 11.83 3.94 1.57
N ALA A 93 11.34 3.56 0.39
CA ALA A 93 10.27 4.27 -0.28
C ALA A 93 8.99 4.29 0.55
N LEU A 94 8.61 3.16 1.16
CA LEU A 94 7.46 3.08 2.06
C LEU A 94 7.62 4.00 3.28
N GLY A 95 8.76 3.89 3.98
CA GLY A 95 9.06 4.73 5.15
C GLY A 95 9.05 6.22 4.82
N VAL A 96 9.72 6.61 3.72
CA VAL A 96 9.76 7.99 3.23
C VAL A 96 8.36 8.48 2.84
N HIS A 97 7.54 7.65 2.19
CA HIS A 97 6.18 7.99 1.81
C HIS A 97 5.31 8.29 3.04
N LEU A 98 5.35 7.43 4.06
CA LEU A 98 4.61 7.60 5.30
C LEU A 98 5.10 8.80 6.10
N ALA A 99 6.42 8.94 6.27
CA ALA A 99 7.04 10.05 7.01
C ALA A 99 6.75 11.41 6.37
N ALA A 100 6.88 11.53 5.03
CA ALA A 100 6.57 12.77 4.33
C ALA A 100 5.06 13.11 4.42
N GLY A 101 4.19 12.10 4.34
CA GLY A 101 2.75 12.27 4.53
C GLY A 101 2.38 12.75 5.93
N LEU A 102 2.99 12.16 6.97
CA LEU A 102 2.80 12.56 8.37
C LEU A 102 3.33 13.97 8.62
N ALA A 103 4.57 14.25 8.21
CA ALA A 103 5.21 15.56 8.36
C ALA A 103 4.40 16.69 7.71
N LYS A 104 3.86 16.46 6.50
CA LYS A 104 2.98 17.45 5.83
C LYS A 104 1.73 17.75 6.66
N ARG A 105 1.13 16.74 7.29
CA ARG A 105 -0.05 16.94 8.15
C ARG A 105 0.31 17.67 9.43
N LEU A 106 1.42 17.31 10.07
CA LEU A 106 1.90 17.99 11.27
C LEU A 106 2.19 19.47 10.97
N ILE A 107 2.91 19.77 9.89
CA ILE A 107 3.15 21.16 9.45
C ILE A 107 1.82 21.85 9.14
N THR A 108 0.91 21.23 8.41
CA THR A 108 -0.36 21.89 8.05
C THR A 108 -1.23 22.16 9.27
N ARG A 109 -1.23 21.26 10.27
CA ARG A 109 -2.09 21.34 11.46
C ARG A 109 -1.52 22.26 12.53
N PHE A 110 -0.21 22.22 12.75
CA PHE A 110 0.44 22.93 13.85
C PHE A 110 1.13 24.22 13.40
N THR A 111 1.09 24.57 12.10
CA THR A 111 1.71 25.80 11.61
C THR A 111 0.75 26.69 10.82
N VAL A 112 0.76 27.97 11.19
CA VAL A 112 0.04 29.04 10.49
C VAL A 112 1.08 29.88 9.76
N ALA A 113 0.76 30.29 8.53
CA ALA A 113 1.61 31.25 7.83
C ALA A 113 1.46 32.62 8.51
N SER A 114 2.57 33.31 8.79
CA SER A 114 2.50 34.67 9.30
C SER A 114 1.65 35.52 8.34
N PRO A 115 0.55 36.16 8.81
CA PRO A 115 -0.22 37.06 7.98
C PRO A 115 0.71 38.18 7.50
N ALA A 116 0.63 38.52 6.22
CA ALA A 116 1.16 39.81 5.78
C ALA A 116 0.36 40.89 6.50
N ALA A 117 1.03 41.94 6.96
CA ALA A 117 0.41 43.00 7.76
C ALA A 117 -0.86 43.52 7.07
N GLY A 118 -2.04 43.20 7.64
CA GLY A 118 -3.33 43.70 7.16
C GLY A 118 -4.47 42.68 7.01
N GLU A 119 -4.24 41.36 7.06
CA GLU A 119 -5.32 40.38 6.87
C GLU A 119 -5.85 39.80 8.20
N THR A 120 -7.12 40.10 8.48
CA THR A 120 -7.91 39.71 9.66
C THR A 120 -8.41 38.26 9.57
N GLU A 121 -8.40 37.60 10.74
CA GLU A 121 -8.99 36.30 11.13
C GLU A 121 -9.08 35.17 10.08
N VAL A 122 -8.17 34.21 10.21
CA VAL A 122 -8.25 32.93 9.51
C VAL A 122 -9.16 31.99 10.29
N ALA A 123 -10.40 31.83 9.79
CA ALA A 123 -11.34 30.82 10.28
C ALA A 123 -10.70 29.42 10.21
N SER A 124 -10.52 28.80 11.38
CA SER A 124 -10.02 27.43 11.54
C SER A 124 -11.04 26.42 11.03
N SER A 125 -11.04 26.15 9.72
CA SER A 125 -11.88 25.08 9.17
C SER A 125 -11.30 23.71 9.55
N LYS A 126 -12.14 22.83 10.12
CA LYS A 126 -11.77 21.43 10.37
C LYS A 126 -11.46 20.75 9.03
N ALA A 127 -10.19 20.57 8.72
CA ALA A 127 -9.77 19.95 7.48
C ALA A 127 -10.30 18.51 7.37
N LYS A 128 -11.29 18.28 6.49
CA LYS A 128 -11.79 16.94 6.16
C LYS A 128 -10.68 16.15 5.45
N LEU A 129 -10.46 14.91 5.88
CA LEU A 129 -9.53 14.01 5.21
C LEU A 129 -10.01 13.69 3.80
N THR A 130 -9.10 13.71 2.83
CA THR A 130 -9.43 13.29 1.46
C THR A 130 -9.58 11.77 1.36
N TRP A 131 -10.26 11.25 0.34
CA TRP A 131 -10.38 9.80 0.12
C TRP A 131 -9.03 9.08 0.02
N ALA A 132 -8.05 9.68 -0.66
CA ALA A 132 -6.67 9.15 -0.71
C ALA A 132 -6.02 9.10 0.69
N GLN A 133 -6.29 10.11 1.52
CA GLN A 133 -5.76 10.19 2.87
C GLN A 133 -6.40 9.17 3.82
N SER A 134 -7.72 9.02 3.77
CA SER A 134 -8.46 8.06 4.58
C SER A 134 -8.11 6.62 4.19
N SER A 135 -8.09 6.31 2.89
CA SER A 135 -7.66 4.99 2.40
C SER A 135 -6.20 4.69 2.73
N GLY A 136 -5.29 5.68 2.71
CA GLY A 136 -3.89 5.47 3.12
C GLY A 136 -3.73 5.10 4.60
N TRP A 137 -4.53 5.71 5.48
CA TRP A 137 -4.55 5.35 6.92
C TRP A 137 -5.12 3.96 7.15
N LEU A 138 -6.15 3.58 6.39
CA LEU A 138 -6.70 2.23 6.45
C LEU A 138 -5.69 1.20 5.88
N LEU A 139 -5.02 1.52 4.78
CA LEU A 139 -4.07 0.65 4.09
C LEU A 139 -2.86 0.28 4.95
N ALA A 140 -2.31 1.24 5.70
CA ALA A 140 -1.06 1.07 6.44
C ALA A 140 -1.03 -0.15 7.39
N PRO A 141 -1.98 -0.35 8.32
CA PRO A 141 -1.96 -1.51 9.21
C PRO A 141 -2.13 -2.84 8.45
N PHE A 142 -2.94 -2.88 7.39
CA PHE A 142 -3.11 -4.10 6.60
C PHE A 142 -1.88 -4.41 5.75
N ALA A 143 -1.19 -3.40 5.22
CA ALA A 143 0.06 -3.58 4.48
C ALA A 143 1.17 -4.11 5.40
N LEU A 144 1.25 -3.58 6.63
CA LEU A 144 2.16 -4.09 7.65
C LEU A 144 1.83 -5.54 8.03
N HIS A 145 0.56 -5.84 8.29
CA HIS A 145 0.11 -7.21 8.56
C HIS A 145 0.47 -8.16 7.39
N HIS A 146 0.18 -7.74 6.15
CA HIS A 146 0.54 -8.51 4.96
C HIS A 146 2.04 -8.82 4.89
N ALA A 147 2.90 -7.82 5.12
CA ALA A 147 4.35 -8.01 5.14
C ALA A 147 4.82 -8.92 6.29
N ILE A 148 4.21 -8.80 7.47
CA ILE A 148 4.52 -9.68 8.60
C ILE A 148 4.20 -11.13 8.26
N VAL A 149 3.00 -11.40 7.75
CA VAL A 149 2.53 -12.77 7.47
C VAL A 149 3.20 -13.39 6.25
N ASN A 150 3.46 -12.60 5.19
CA ASN A 150 3.97 -13.12 3.92
C ASN A 150 5.47 -12.86 3.70
N ARG A 151 6.19 -12.31 4.67
CA ARG A 151 7.64 -12.07 4.55
C ARG A 151 8.39 -12.27 5.86
N VAL A 152 7.98 -11.59 6.93
CA VAL A 152 8.75 -11.57 8.19
C VAL A 152 8.65 -12.89 8.95
N LEU A 153 7.43 -13.36 9.23
CA LEU A 153 7.22 -14.60 10.00
C LEU A 153 7.73 -15.85 9.26
N PRO A 154 7.47 -16.04 7.95
CA PRO A 154 8.02 -17.17 7.20
C PRO A 154 9.55 -17.24 7.22
N ALA A 155 10.24 -16.09 7.24
CA ALA A 155 11.69 -16.03 7.27
C ALA A 155 12.28 -16.37 8.65
N SER A 156 11.46 -16.54 9.69
CA SER A 156 11.94 -16.85 11.04
C SER A 156 12.62 -18.23 11.08
N GLY A 157 13.85 -18.28 11.60
CA GLY A 157 14.57 -19.52 11.87
C GLY A 157 14.04 -20.31 13.08
N THR A 158 13.06 -19.77 13.81
CA THR A 158 12.48 -20.45 14.97
C THR A 158 11.64 -21.65 14.55
N ALA A 159 11.81 -22.77 15.25
CA ALA A 159 10.90 -23.91 15.13
C ALA A 159 9.45 -23.47 15.45
N PRO A 160 8.43 -24.04 14.79
CA PRO A 160 8.49 -25.13 13.80
C PRO A 160 8.54 -24.63 12.33
N ILE A 161 8.70 -23.33 12.10
CA ILE A 161 8.76 -22.75 10.74
C ILE A 161 10.11 -23.08 10.08
N SER A 162 11.21 -22.98 10.84
CA SER A 162 12.57 -23.30 10.40
C SER A 162 12.92 -22.64 9.06
N SER A 163 12.65 -21.33 8.93
CA SER A 163 12.91 -20.48 7.74
C SER A 163 12.36 -21.05 6.43
N LEU A 164 11.13 -20.69 6.06
CA LEU A 164 10.57 -21.03 4.75
C LEU A 164 11.43 -20.41 3.65
N SER A 165 11.91 -21.25 2.74
CA SER A 165 12.70 -20.78 1.63
C SER A 165 11.84 -19.95 0.67
N PRO A 166 12.45 -19.09 -0.17
CA PRO A 166 11.71 -18.37 -1.18
C PRO A 166 10.87 -19.30 -2.09
N SER A 167 11.37 -20.48 -2.46
CA SER A 167 10.60 -21.42 -3.30
C SER A 167 9.43 -22.07 -2.57
N GLU A 168 9.48 -22.16 -1.23
CA GLU A 168 8.40 -22.69 -0.41
C GLU A 168 7.33 -21.66 -0.08
N LEU A 169 7.66 -20.36 -0.11
CA LEU A 169 6.69 -19.31 0.19
C LEU A 169 6.08 -18.76 -1.10
N ASP A 170 5.35 -19.59 -1.85
CA ASP A 170 4.73 -19.23 -3.12
C ASP A 170 3.23 -18.87 -2.99
N TYR A 171 2.49 -18.82 -4.11
CA TYR A 171 1.06 -18.47 -4.07
C TYR A 171 0.23 -19.56 -3.37
N SER A 172 0.77 -20.77 -3.19
CA SER A 172 0.12 -21.84 -2.42
C SER A 172 -0.04 -21.48 -0.95
N PHE A 173 0.84 -20.66 -0.37
CA PHE A 173 0.67 -20.16 1.00
C PHE A 173 -0.56 -19.25 1.11
N VAL A 174 -0.71 -18.32 0.17
CA VAL A 174 -1.87 -17.42 0.10
C VAL A 174 -3.15 -18.24 -0.11
N ALA A 175 -3.13 -19.17 -1.06
CA ALA A 175 -4.25 -20.08 -1.32
C ALA A 175 -4.61 -20.89 -0.08
N HIS A 176 -3.64 -21.50 0.61
CA HIS A 176 -3.83 -22.25 1.85
C HIS A 176 -4.46 -21.40 2.96
N SER A 177 -3.99 -20.16 3.14
CA SER A 177 -4.56 -19.25 4.16
C SER A 177 -6.03 -18.89 3.89
N LEU A 178 -6.42 -18.85 2.60
CA LEU A 178 -7.77 -18.55 2.13
C LEU A 178 -8.68 -19.78 2.03
N SER A 179 -8.12 -20.98 1.90
CA SER A 179 -8.86 -22.24 1.92
C SER A 179 -8.74 -22.98 3.26
N HIS A 180 -8.15 -22.34 4.27
CA HIS A 180 -7.82 -22.95 5.55
C HIS A 180 -9.04 -23.66 6.19
N PRO A 181 -8.88 -24.88 6.75
CA PRO A 181 -10.00 -25.66 7.30
C PRO A 181 -10.66 -25.01 8.53
N ASN A 182 -9.91 -24.22 9.30
CA ASN A 182 -10.44 -23.39 10.37
C ASN A 182 -11.15 -22.15 9.81
N LEU A 183 -12.49 -22.11 9.89
CA LEU A 183 -13.34 -21.05 9.35
C LEU A 183 -12.96 -19.63 9.86
N PRO A 184 -12.75 -19.40 11.18
CA PRO A 184 -12.24 -18.13 11.69
C PRO A 184 -10.92 -17.66 11.04
N VAL A 185 -9.94 -18.56 10.87
CA VAL A 185 -8.66 -18.24 10.20
C VAL A 185 -8.93 -17.80 8.76
N ARG A 186 -9.72 -18.59 8.01
CA ARG A 186 -10.10 -18.28 6.63
C ARG A 186 -10.79 -16.92 6.51
N ALA A 187 -11.76 -16.65 7.39
CA ALA A 187 -12.48 -15.39 7.39
C ALA A 187 -11.57 -14.19 7.71
N ALA A 188 -10.67 -14.33 8.70
CA ALA A 188 -9.73 -13.28 9.08
C ALA A 188 -8.74 -12.97 7.94
N MET A 189 -8.17 -13.99 7.31
CA MET A 189 -7.24 -13.82 6.18
C MET A 189 -7.94 -13.26 4.94
N GLY A 190 -9.13 -13.77 4.62
CA GLY A 190 -9.96 -13.25 3.53
C GLY A 190 -10.32 -11.78 3.73
N ALA A 191 -10.74 -11.40 4.93
CA ALA A 191 -11.02 -10.01 5.27
C ALA A 191 -9.77 -9.14 5.16
N ALA A 192 -8.63 -9.58 5.68
CA ALA A 192 -7.37 -8.83 5.63
C ALA A 192 -6.93 -8.56 4.19
N TYR A 193 -6.94 -9.56 3.30
CA TYR A 193 -6.58 -9.38 1.89
C TYR A 193 -7.58 -8.54 1.11
N THR A 194 -8.88 -8.69 1.39
CA THR A 194 -9.94 -7.89 0.77
C THR A 194 -9.80 -6.43 1.15
N LEU A 195 -9.66 -6.12 2.44
CA LEU A 195 -9.51 -4.75 2.94
C LEU A 195 -8.23 -4.11 2.46
N LEU A 196 -7.11 -4.85 2.47
CA LEU A 196 -5.83 -4.39 1.92
C LEU A 196 -6.00 -3.96 0.45
N SER A 197 -6.54 -4.85 -0.37
CA SER A 197 -6.64 -4.66 -1.81
C SER A 197 -7.65 -3.56 -2.18
N ALA A 198 -8.80 -3.51 -1.50
CA ALA A 198 -9.79 -2.46 -1.69
C ALA A 198 -9.25 -1.08 -1.25
N ALA A 199 -8.61 -1.00 -0.08
CA ALA A 199 -7.99 0.23 0.38
C ALA A 199 -6.88 0.70 -0.57
N PHE A 200 -6.06 -0.23 -1.08
CA PHE A 200 -5.03 0.06 -2.07
C PHE A 200 -5.64 0.57 -3.39
N ALA A 201 -6.68 -0.08 -3.91
CA ALA A 201 -7.37 0.33 -5.12
C ALA A 201 -7.93 1.75 -5.01
N VAL A 202 -8.62 2.06 -3.90
CA VAL A 202 -9.11 3.42 -3.62
C VAL A 202 -7.95 4.39 -3.50
N HIS A 203 -6.89 4.04 -2.76
CA HIS A 203 -5.74 4.91 -2.58
C HIS A 203 -5.11 5.30 -3.91
N VAL A 204 -4.85 4.31 -4.77
CA VAL A 204 -4.27 4.50 -6.11
C VAL A 204 -5.19 5.31 -7.02
N ALA A 205 -6.49 5.01 -7.04
CA ALA A 205 -7.47 5.70 -7.88
C ALA A 205 -7.49 7.22 -7.64
N TYR A 206 -7.36 7.64 -6.38
CA TYR A 206 -7.33 9.05 -6.01
C TYR A 206 -5.92 9.66 -6.00
N ALA A 207 -4.87 8.88 -5.69
CA ALA A 207 -3.50 9.37 -5.59
C ALA A 207 -2.83 9.54 -6.97
N VAL A 208 -3.04 8.62 -7.92
CA VAL A 208 -2.38 8.65 -9.23
C VAL A 208 -2.69 9.93 -10.02
N PRO A 209 -3.95 10.39 -10.15
CA PRO A 209 -4.23 11.65 -10.83
C PRO A 209 -3.56 12.86 -10.18
N ALA A 210 -3.36 12.85 -8.85
CA ALA A 210 -2.64 13.90 -8.14
C ALA A 210 -1.14 13.84 -8.42
N LEU A 211 -0.56 12.64 -8.39
CA LEU A 211 0.85 12.38 -8.75
C LEU A 211 1.14 12.86 -10.18
N LEU A 212 0.31 12.48 -11.16
CA LEU A 212 0.42 12.86 -12.57
C LEU A 212 0.21 14.35 -12.83
N ARG A 213 -0.28 15.13 -11.86
CA ARG A 213 -0.34 16.60 -11.93
C ARG A 213 0.93 17.25 -11.37
N SER A 214 1.65 16.56 -10.49
CA SER A 214 2.88 17.05 -9.87
C SER A 214 4.12 16.88 -10.74
N LEU A 215 4.05 16.02 -11.76
CA LEU A 215 5.15 15.84 -12.71
C LEU A 215 5.34 17.11 -13.55
N PRO A 216 6.58 17.59 -13.73
CA PRO A 216 6.92 18.74 -14.58
C PRO A 216 6.77 18.33 -16.05
N LEU A 217 5.53 18.12 -16.50
CA LEU A 217 5.22 17.92 -17.91
C LEU A 217 5.52 19.25 -18.62
N ARG A 218 6.50 19.20 -19.53
CA ARG A 218 6.90 20.30 -20.42
C ARG A 218 5.65 21.05 -20.88
N LYS A 219 5.58 22.36 -20.61
CA LYS A 219 4.46 23.23 -21.01
C LYS A 219 4.39 23.25 -22.54
N SER A 220 3.74 22.25 -23.12
CA SER A 220 3.26 22.31 -24.49
C SER A 220 2.14 23.35 -24.52
N SER A 221 2.25 24.33 -25.40
CA SER A 221 1.29 25.40 -25.68
C SER A 221 -0.02 24.83 -26.26
N SER A 222 -0.69 23.96 -25.51
CA SER A 222 -1.85 23.22 -25.99
C SER A 222 -3.12 24.02 -25.75
N THR A 223 -3.79 24.39 -26.84
CA THR A 223 -5.07 25.08 -26.95
C THR A 223 -6.12 24.52 -25.99
N GLN A 224 -6.95 25.38 -25.41
CA GLN A 224 -7.87 25.12 -24.29
C GLN A 224 -8.76 23.86 -24.45
N GLY A 225 -9.17 23.51 -25.68
CA GLY A 225 -9.94 22.29 -25.97
C GLY A 225 -9.19 20.98 -25.68
N THR A 226 -7.86 20.94 -25.84
CA THR A 226 -7.05 19.75 -25.51
C THR A 226 -6.95 19.50 -24.00
N ARG A 227 -7.16 20.54 -23.18
CA ARG A 227 -7.03 20.47 -21.71
C ARG A 227 -8.17 19.68 -21.07
N MET A 228 -9.40 19.80 -21.59
CA MET A 228 -10.54 19.00 -21.11
C MET A 228 -10.39 17.53 -21.49
N ARG A 229 -9.97 17.23 -22.73
CA ARG A 229 -9.74 15.85 -23.20
C ARG A 229 -8.68 15.12 -22.36
N LYS A 230 -7.58 15.81 -21.98
CA LYS A 230 -6.53 15.28 -21.10
C LYS A 230 -6.96 15.02 -19.66
N ARG A 231 -7.97 15.74 -19.13
CA ARG A 231 -8.49 15.49 -17.78
C ARG A 231 -9.35 14.22 -17.76
N ARG A 232 -10.19 14.03 -18.78
CA ARG A 232 -11.06 12.85 -18.92
C ARG A 232 -10.25 11.56 -19.05
N SER A 233 -9.14 11.59 -19.80
CA SER A 233 -8.27 10.42 -19.94
C SER A 233 -7.60 10.00 -18.61
N LYS A 234 -7.13 10.95 -17.79
CA LYS A 234 -6.51 10.62 -16.48
C LYS A 234 -7.49 9.97 -15.51
N ALA A 235 -8.73 10.43 -15.47
CA ALA A 235 -9.78 9.81 -14.66
C ALA A 235 -10.13 8.40 -15.16
N GLN A 236 -10.18 8.22 -16.48
CA GLN A 236 -10.41 6.91 -17.09
C GLN A 236 -9.28 5.93 -16.76
N VAL A 237 -8.00 6.33 -16.86
CA VAL A 237 -6.88 5.47 -16.47
C VAL A 237 -6.96 5.07 -14.99
N ALA A 238 -7.27 6.02 -14.10
CA ALA A 238 -7.42 5.72 -12.68
C ALA A 238 -8.60 4.78 -12.39
N ALA A 239 -9.72 4.94 -13.09
CA ALA A 239 -10.88 4.06 -12.97
C ALA A 239 -10.58 2.65 -13.52
N SER A 240 -9.96 2.55 -14.69
CA SER A 240 -9.54 1.26 -15.26
C SER A 240 -8.57 0.53 -14.34
N LEU A 241 -7.59 1.25 -13.77
CA LEU A 241 -6.67 0.68 -12.81
C LEU A 241 -7.40 0.19 -11.55
N ALA A 242 -8.33 0.98 -11.01
CA ALA A 242 -9.14 0.57 -9.87
C ALA A 242 -9.97 -0.69 -10.17
N VAL A 243 -10.57 -0.78 -11.36
CA VAL A 243 -11.33 -1.96 -11.80
C VAL A 243 -10.44 -3.19 -11.90
N VAL A 244 -9.25 -3.07 -12.49
CA VAL A 244 -8.29 -4.18 -12.58
C VAL A 244 -7.84 -4.62 -11.18
N LEU A 245 -7.58 -3.67 -10.29
CA LEU A 245 -7.21 -3.96 -8.90
C LEU A 245 -8.35 -4.63 -8.12
N LEU A 246 -9.59 -4.19 -8.30
CA LEU A 246 -10.76 -4.81 -7.68
C LEU A 246 -11.05 -6.19 -8.28
N ALA A 247 -10.87 -6.37 -9.58
CA ALA A 247 -10.99 -7.67 -10.24
C ALA A 247 -9.94 -8.66 -9.70
N SER A 248 -8.73 -8.19 -9.37
CA SER A 248 -7.71 -9.03 -8.71
C SER A 248 -8.16 -9.54 -7.33
N VAL A 249 -9.07 -8.85 -6.63
CA VAL A 249 -9.66 -9.35 -5.38
C VAL A 249 -10.57 -10.55 -5.65
N ALA A 250 -11.32 -10.54 -6.76
CA ALA A 250 -12.14 -11.69 -7.15
C ALA A 250 -11.28 -12.94 -7.42
N SER A 251 -10.01 -12.75 -7.82
CA SER A 251 -9.05 -13.86 -7.97
C SER A 251 -8.62 -14.48 -6.64
N MET A 252 -8.76 -13.74 -5.54
CA MET A 252 -8.47 -14.22 -4.19
C MET A 252 -9.67 -14.89 -3.52
N VAL A 253 -10.88 -14.81 -4.07
CA VAL A 253 -12.03 -15.51 -3.49
C VAL A 253 -11.81 -17.01 -3.69
N PRO A 254 -11.67 -17.81 -2.61
CA PRO A 254 -11.53 -19.25 -2.74
C PRO A 254 -12.80 -19.79 -3.41
N LEU A 255 -12.64 -20.44 -4.55
CA LEU A 255 -13.62 -21.41 -5.00
C LEU A 255 -13.56 -22.51 -3.95
N ALA A 256 -14.60 -22.60 -3.13
CA ALA A 256 -14.71 -23.64 -2.12
C ALA A 256 -14.62 -24.99 -2.84
N ASN A 257 -13.47 -25.67 -2.78
CA ASN A 257 -13.30 -27.12 -2.92
C ASN A 257 -11.82 -27.53 -2.71
N ASP A 258 -11.63 -28.67 -2.05
CA ASP A 258 -10.42 -29.16 -1.36
C ASP A 258 -9.26 -29.63 -2.25
N GLY A 259 -9.03 -28.98 -3.40
CA GLY A 259 -8.10 -29.47 -4.43
C GLY A 259 -6.63 -29.04 -4.29
N LEU A 260 -6.26 -28.25 -3.28
CA LEU A 260 -4.92 -27.64 -3.24
C LEU A 260 -3.83 -28.69 -2.89
N LEU A 261 -3.01 -29.03 -3.88
CA LEU A 261 -1.94 -30.03 -3.76
C LEU A 261 -0.72 -29.45 -3.02
N ILE A 262 -0.77 -29.43 -1.69
CA ILE A 262 0.37 -29.06 -0.82
C ILE A 262 0.79 -30.27 0.02
N SER A 263 2.10 -30.51 0.10
CA SER A 263 2.65 -31.58 0.94
C SER A 263 2.28 -31.39 2.41
N GLY A 264 2.04 -32.50 3.14
CA GLY A 264 1.66 -32.43 4.55
C GLY A 264 2.68 -31.68 5.42
N THR A 265 3.97 -31.80 5.10
CA THR A 265 5.05 -31.06 5.80
C THR A 265 4.96 -29.56 5.57
N LEU A 266 4.77 -29.12 4.34
CA LEU A 266 4.67 -27.69 4.02
C LEU A 266 3.40 -27.08 4.63
N ARG A 267 2.28 -27.81 4.62
CA ARG A 267 1.04 -27.42 5.29
C ARG A 267 1.25 -27.13 6.77
N LYS A 268 1.95 -28.01 7.50
CA LYS A 268 2.26 -27.80 8.92
C LYS A 268 3.10 -26.53 9.16
N ARG A 269 4.04 -26.23 8.26
CA ARG A 269 4.86 -25.01 8.34
C ARG A 269 4.04 -23.75 8.04
N TYR A 270 3.10 -23.82 7.10
CA TYR A 270 2.14 -22.74 6.85
C TYR A 270 1.24 -22.49 8.05
N ASP A 271 0.70 -23.55 8.66
CA ASP A 271 -0.13 -23.45 9.86
C ASP A 271 0.64 -22.84 11.02
N ALA A 272 1.94 -23.14 11.14
CA ALA A 272 2.81 -22.51 12.13
C ALA A 272 2.96 -20.99 11.92
N VAL A 273 3.13 -20.54 10.68
CA VAL A 273 3.16 -19.09 10.36
C VAL A 273 1.84 -18.43 10.76
N LEU A 274 0.71 -19.02 10.37
CA LEU A 274 -0.62 -18.52 10.73
C LEU A 274 -0.86 -18.58 12.24
N GLY A 275 -0.28 -19.55 12.95
CA GLY A 275 -0.33 -19.69 14.39
C GLY A 275 0.39 -18.57 15.16
N LEU A 276 1.37 -17.89 14.53
CA LEU A 276 2.07 -16.75 15.11
C LEU A 276 1.43 -15.40 14.75
N ALA A 277 0.73 -15.34 13.61
CA ALA A 277 0.14 -14.11 13.11
C ALA A 277 -1.08 -13.64 13.93
N TRP A 278 -1.23 -12.34 14.12
CA TRP A 278 -2.47 -11.76 14.67
C TRP A 278 -3.47 -11.51 13.52
N PRO A 279 -4.77 -11.85 13.65
CA PRO A 279 -5.44 -12.45 14.82
C PRO A 279 -5.51 -14.00 14.77
N THR A 280 -4.95 -14.62 13.74
CA THR A 280 -5.10 -16.07 13.50
C THR A 280 -4.56 -16.95 14.63
N ARG A 281 -3.57 -16.44 15.38
CA ARG A 281 -3.01 -17.10 16.58
C ARG A 281 -4.05 -17.51 17.61
N PHE A 282 -5.12 -16.73 17.81
CA PHE A 282 -6.15 -17.05 18.81
C PHE A 282 -7.05 -18.20 18.38
N PHE A 283 -7.19 -18.42 17.08
CA PHE A 283 -8.07 -19.45 16.53
C PHE A 283 -7.37 -20.80 16.39
N LEU A 284 -6.03 -20.82 16.45
CA LEU A 284 -5.21 -22.02 16.31
C LEU A 284 -4.73 -22.58 17.65
N HIS A 285 -4.56 -21.73 18.68
CA HIS A 285 -4.16 -22.18 20.03
C HIS A 285 -5.33 -22.70 20.89
N SER A 286 -6.57 -22.57 20.41
CA SER A 286 -7.78 -22.96 21.14
C SER A 286 -8.17 -24.43 20.92
N ARG A 287 -7.24 -25.27 20.45
CA ARG A 287 -7.40 -26.72 20.24
C ARG A 287 -6.17 -27.45 20.75
#